data_AF-A0A9E5BPX3-F1
#
_entry.id   AF-A0A9E5BPX3-F1
#
_cell.length_a   1.000
_cell.length_b   1.000
_cell.length_c   1.000
_cell.angle_alpha   90.00
_cell.angle_beta   90.00
_cell.angle_gamma   90.00
#
_symmetry.space_group_name_H-M   'P 1'
#
loop_
_entity.id
_entity.type
_entity.pdbx_description
1 polymer ?
#
loop_
_entity_poly.entity_id
_entity_poly.type
_entity_poly.pdbx_seq_one_letter_code
_entity_poly.pdbx_strand_id
1 'polypeptide(L)' 'MSEMISFDPALLKKRGWIFDCDGTVAETMRIHHRTWTHIISKQLGKPFDFPWDLFCSMGGMSAHDTCKNLKKL' A
#
# COMPACT_ATOMS: atom_id res chain seq x y z
N MET A 1 5.00 14.08 -19.49
CA MET A 1 4.57 15.40 -19.00
C MET A 1 3.59 15.13 -17.87
N SER A 2 3.90 15.54 -16.63
CA SER A 2 2.99 15.34 -15.50
C SER A 2 1.78 16.25 -15.67
N GLU A 3 0.58 15.69 -15.69
CA GLU A 3 -0.64 16.49 -15.59
C GLU A 3 -0.60 17.28 -14.29
N MET A 4 -0.80 18.60 -14.38
CA MET A 4 -1.04 19.42 -13.21
C MET A 4 -2.41 19.04 -12.65
N ILE A 5 -2.41 18.34 -11.52
CA ILE A 5 -3.62 18.04 -10.76
C ILE A 5 -4.22 19.37 -10.30
N SER A 6 -5.51 19.61 -10.55
CA SER A 6 -6.15 20.85 -10.13
C SER A 6 -6.14 20.94 -8.61
N PHE A 7 -5.57 22.02 -8.08
CA PHE A 7 -5.53 22.27 -6.65
C PHE A 7 -6.76 23.09 -6.23
N ASP A 8 -7.54 22.59 -5.26
CA ASP A 8 -8.63 23.37 -4.63
C ASP A 8 -8.06 24.35 -3.60
N PRO A 9 -8.11 25.68 -3.83
CA PRO A 9 -7.58 26.66 -2.88
C PRO A 9 -8.30 26.68 -1.53
N ALA A 10 -9.52 26.14 -1.44
CA ALA A 10 -10.25 26.05 -0.17
C ALA A 10 -9.57 25.10 0.83
N LEU A 11 -8.74 24.18 0.34
CA LEU A 11 -7.90 23.31 1.16
C LEU A 11 -6.97 24.15 2.05
N LEU A 12 -6.36 25.23 1.53
CA LEU A 12 -5.45 26.08 2.33
C LEU A 12 -6.08 26.73 3.57
N LYS A 13 -7.42 26.76 3.66
CA LYS A 13 -8.14 27.29 4.82
C LYS A 13 -8.20 26.31 6.00
N LYS A 14 -7.76 25.06 5.83
CA LYS A 14 -7.74 24.06 6.91
C LYS A 14 -6.62 24.38 7.91
N ARG A 15 -6.88 24.16 9.20
CA ARG A 15 -5.91 24.43 10.29
C ARG A 15 -4.74 23.46 10.34
N GLY A 16 -4.82 22.33 9.64
CA GLY A 16 -3.78 21.32 9.63
C GLY A 16 -4.12 20.18 8.68
N TRP A 17 -3.08 19.41 8.35
CA TRP A 17 -3.12 18.28 7.44
C TRP A 17 -2.41 17.10 8.07
N ILE A 18 -2.97 15.91 7.91
CA ILE A 18 -2.31 14.66 8.26
C ILE A 18 -2.10 13.92 6.95
N PHE A 19 -0.85 13.58 6.68
CA PHE A 19 -0.47 12.75 5.55
C PHE A 19 -0.08 11.39 6.10
N ASP A 20 -0.59 10.34 5.45
CA ASP A 20 0.00 9.04 5.63
C ASP A 20 1.45 9.04 5.10
N CYS A 21 2.27 8.10 5.56
CA CYS A 21 3.66 8.00 5.16
C CYS A 21 3.82 7.17 3.88
N ASP A 22 3.46 5.89 3.96
CA ASP A 22 3.72 4.89 2.93
C ASP A 22 2.84 5.09 1.69
N GLY A 23 3.46 5.20 0.51
CA GLY A 23 2.74 5.44 -0.74
C GLY A 23 2.12 6.83 -0.88
N THR A 24 2.18 7.66 0.17
CA THR A 24 1.66 9.04 0.18
C THR A 24 2.79 10.06 0.16
N VAL A 25 3.63 10.10 1.21
CA VAL A 25 4.81 10.98 1.27
C VAL A 25 6.06 10.26 0.76
N ALA A 26 6.16 8.95 0.97
CA ALA A 26 7.29 8.13 0.56
C ALA A 26 6.88 7.10 -0.51
N GLU A 27 7.69 6.95 -1.56
CA GLU A 27 7.45 5.96 -2.64
C GLU A 27 7.84 4.53 -2.20
N THR A 28 7.09 3.95 -1.27
CA THR A 28 7.43 2.67 -0.62
C THR A 28 6.61 1.48 -1.10
N MET A 29 5.50 1.69 -1.83
CA MET A 29 4.57 0.59 -2.17
C MET A 29 5.21 -0.54 -2.96
N ARG A 30 6.18 -0.23 -3.85
CA ARG A 30 6.92 -1.25 -4.61
C ARG A 30 7.81 -2.12 -3.73
N ILE A 31 8.48 -1.54 -2.72
CA ILE A 31 9.33 -2.33 -1.82
C ILE A 31 8.48 -3.15 -0.85
N HIS A 32 7.33 -2.63 -0.41
CA HIS A 32 6.36 -3.38 0.38
C HIS A 32 5.84 -4.60 -0.38
N HIS A 33 5.39 -4.42 -1.62
CA HIS A 33 4.92 -5.50 -2.49
C HIS A 33 5.96 -6.62 -2.63
N ARG A 34 7.20 -6.26 -3.01
CA ARG A 34 8.31 -7.22 -3.14
C ARG A 34 8.58 -7.98 -1.84
N THR A 35 8.54 -7.28 -0.71
CA THR A 35 8.81 -7.86 0.60
C THR A 35 7.73 -8.84 1.02
N TRP A 36 6.45 -8.48 0.85
CA TRP A 36 5.32 -9.37 1.14
C TRP A 36 5.39 -10.66 0.32
N THR A 37 5.56 -10.54 -1.00
CA THR A 37 5.68 -11.68 -1.92
C THR A 37 6.82 -12.61 -1.50
N HIS A 38 7.99 -12.05 -1.19
CA HIS A 38 9.18 -12.81 -0.79
C HIS A 38 9.02 -13.52 0.55
N ILE A 39 8.54 -12.81 1.58
CA ILE A 39 8.45 -13.37 2.93
C ILE A 39 7.38 -14.43 3.02
N ILE A 40 6.22 -14.23 2.37
CA ILE A 40 5.18 -15.26 2.32
C ILE A 40 5.68 -16.49 1.55
N SER A 41 6.34 -16.31 0.39
CA SER A 41 6.92 -17.43 -0.36
C SER A 41 7.86 -18.27 0.51
N LYS A 42 8.72 -17.60 1.28
CA LYS A 42 9.63 -18.25 2.23
C LYS A 42 8.89 -18.99 3.34
N GLN A 43 7.84 -18.40 3.91
CA GLN A 43 7.07 -19.03 4.98
C GLN A 43 6.27 -20.25 4.49
N LEU A 44 5.77 -20.21 3.25
CA LEU A 44 5.02 -21.32 2.66
C LEU A 44 5.91 -22.42 2.08
N GLY A 45 7.22 -22.17 1.91
CA GLY A 45 8.15 -23.09 1.24
C GLY A 45 7.85 -23.29 -0.26
N LYS A 46 7.04 -22.40 -0.87
CA LYS A 46 6.67 -22.44 -2.28
C LYS A 46 6.47 -21.02 -2.81
N PRO A 47 6.56 -20.78 -4.13
CA PRO A 47 6.27 -19.48 -4.71
C PRO A 47 4.87 -19.00 -4.31
N PHE A 48 4.79 -17.76 -3.87
CA PHE A 48 3.55 -17.04 -3.64
C PHE A 48 3.47 -15.90 -4.64
N ASP A 49 2.46 -15.92 -5.51
CA ASP A 49 2.16 -14.80 -6.38
C ASP A 49 1.21 -13.85 -5.64
N PHE A 50 1.64 -12.61 -5.45
CA PHE A 50 0.82 -11.56 -4.87
C PHE A 50 0.52 -10.54 -5.97
N PRO A 51 -0.62 -10.62 -6.67
CA PRO A 51 -0.95 -9.67 -7.72
C PRO A 51 -0.96 -8.24 -7.19
N TRP A 52 -0.44 -7.29 -7.97
CA TRP A 52 -0.34 -5.88 -7.57
C TRP A 52 -1.68 -5.31 -7.13
N ASP A 53 -2.75 -5.55 -7.89
CA ASP A 53 -4.08 -5.05 -7.57
C ASP A 53 -4.63 -5.63 -6.27
N LEU A 54 -4.36 -6.91 -6.00
CA LEU A 54 -4.74 -7.55 -4.74
C LEU A 54 -3.95 -6.95 -3.57
N PHE A 55 -2.64 -6.75 -3.72
CA PHE A 55 -1.81 -6.09 -2.72
C PHE A 55 -2.29 -4.67 -2.42
N CYS A 56 -2.55 -3.88 -3.46
CA CYS A 56 -3.06 -2.51 -3.33
C CYS A 56 -4.45 -2.47 -2.68
N SER A 57 -5.32 -3.46 -2.95
CA SER A 57 -6.64 -3.55 -2.32
C SER A 57 -6.59 -3.75 -0.80
N MET A 58 -5.44 -4.20 -0.27
CA MET A 58 -5.19 -4.39 1.17
C MET A 58 -4.38 -3.24 1.78
N GLY A 59 -4.14 -2.15 1.04
CA GLY A 59 -3.44 -0.97 1.54
C GLY A 59 -4.14 -0.36 2.75
N GLY A 60 -3.35 0.09 3.74
CA GLY A 60 -3.88 0.67 4.99
C GLY A 60 -4.38 -0.35 6.03
N MET A 61 -4.38 -1.65 5.72
CA MET A 61 -4.69 -2.71 6.71
C MET A 61 -3.50 -3.00 7.62
N SER A 62 -3.77 -3.48 8.83
CA SER A 62 -2.71 -4.01 9.69
C SER A 62 -2.11 -5.27 9.06
N ALA A 63 -0.81 -5.52 9.27
CA ALA A 63 -0.16 -6.73 8.75
C ALA A 63 -0.87 -8.03 9.20
N HIS A 64 -1.41 -8.04 10.42
CA HIS A 64 -2.20 -9.16 10.93
C HIS A 64 -3.50 -9.37 10.15
N ASP A 65 -4.23 -8.31 9.83
CA ASP A 65 -5.50 -8.42 9.09
C ASP A 65 -5.26 -8.74 7.61
N THR A 66 -4.18 -8.23 7.02
CA THR A 66 -3.68 -8.65 5.70
C THR A 66 -3.46 -10.16 5.67
N CYS A 67 -2.72 -10.71 6.64
CA CYS A 67 -2.50 -12.16 6.75
C CYS A 67 -3.82 -12.93 6.95
N LYS A 68 -4.77 -12.41 7.73
CA LYS A 68 -6.09 -13.05 7.89
C LYS A 68 -6.89 -13.09 6.59
N ASN A 69 -6.83 -12.03 5.79
CA ASN A 69 -7.54 -11.99 4.50
C ASN A 69 -6.88 -12.88 3.46
N LEU A 70 -5.55 -12.91 3.39
CA LEU A 70 -4.83 -13.81 2.49
C LEU A 70 -5.11 -15.29 2.76
N LYS A 71 -5.35 -15.69 4.02
CA LYS A 71 -5.72 -17.07 4.36
C LYS A 71 -7.12 -17.50 3.90
N LYS A 72 -7.99 -16.54 3.54
CA LYS A 72 -9.36 -16.83 3.07
C LYS A 72 -9.42 -17.01 1.55
N LEU A 73 -8.36 -16.62 0.84
CA LEU A 73 -8.20 -16.78 -0.60
C LEU A 73 -7.64 -18.18 -0.90
#